data_AF-M3BJ38-F1
#
_entry.id   AF-M3BJ38-F1
#
_cell.length_a   1.000
_cell.length_b   1.000
_cell.length_c   1.000
_cell.angle_alpha   90.00
_cell.angle_beta   90.00
_cell.angle_gamma   90.00
#
_symmetry.space_group_name_H-M   'P 1'
#
loop_
_entity.id
_entity.type
_entity.pdbx_description
1 polymer ?
#
loop_
_entity_poly.entity_id
_entity_poly.type
_entity_poly.pdbx_seq_one_letter_code
_entity_poly.pdbx_strand_id
1 'polypeptide(L)'
;MPHCPGLSGAELSGAERAYRSEPGVAGPVVHDSSQLMEAVALGQAVALVPESLAKLHPRDDVVHRPVPDASPYETAVAWCEGIRDGSVGRLVRAVVEPAGQDVRRAT
;
A
#
# COMPACT_ATOMS: atom_id res chain seq x y z
N MET A 1 -18.46 -17.39 15.14
CA MET A 1 -17.44 -16.63 14.37
C MET A 1 -16.63 -17.65 13.59
N PRO A 2 -16.80 -17.76 12.26
CA PRO A 2 -15.95 -18.67 11.48
C PRO A 2 -14.51 -18.14 11.52
N HIS A 3 -13.66 -18.83 12.27
CA HIS A 3 -12.22 -18.61 12.28
C HIS A 3 -11.67 -19.15 10.96
N CYS A 4 -11.21 -18.27 10.05
CA CYS A 4 -10.54 -18.68 8.83
C CYS A 4 -9.11 -19.11 9.18
N PRO A 5 -8.75 -20.41 9.15
CA PRO A 5 -7.38 -20.82 9.38
C PRO A 5 -6.59 -20.51 8.11
N GLY A 6 -5.69 -19.54 8.18
CA GLY A 6 -4.86 -19.13 7.03
C GLY A 6 -4.63 -17.62 6.92
N LEU A 7 -5.44 -16.80 7.61
CA LEU A 7 -5.20 -15.37 7.76
C LEU A 7 -4.44 -15.09 9.08
N SER A 8 -3.37 -15.83 9.35
CA SER A 8 -2.41 -15.44 10.39
C SER A 8 -1.31 -14.66 9.70
N GLY A 9 -1.33 -13.34 9.88
CA GLY A 9 -0.32 -12.44 9.33
C GLY A 9 -0.27 -12.44 7.80
N ALA A 10 -1.42 -12.25 7.14
CA ALA A 10 -1.41 -11.82 5.75
C ALA A 10 -0.86 -10.38 5.71
N GLU A 11 0.46 -10.26 5.89
CA GLU A 11 1.22 -9.26 5.19
C GLU A 11 0.84 -9.45 3.72
N LEU A 12 -0.11 -8.63 3.27
CA LEU A 12 -0.23 -8.33 1.86
C LEU A 12 1.14 -7.74 1.52
N SER A 13 2.06 -8.61 1.12
CA SER A 13 3.29 -8.23 0.45
C SER A 13 2.83 -7.60 -0.85
N GLY A 14 2.37 -6.34 -0.75
CA GLY A 14 2.38 -5.41 -1.85
C GLY A 14 3.80 -5.54 -2.35
N ALA A 15 3.93 -5.99 -3.61
CA ALA A 15 5.22 -6.23 -4.20
C ALA A 15 5.96 -4.89 -4.14
N GLU A 16 6.74 -4.72 -3.09
CA GLU A 16 7.78 -3.74 -2.96
C GLU A 16 8.79 -4.19 -4.01
N ARG A 17 8.48 -3.84 -5.26
CA ARG A 17 9.42 -3.90 -6.36
C ARG A 17 10.46 -2.87 -5.95
N ALA A 18 11.44 -3.36 -5.19
CA ALA A 18 12.56 -2.61 -4.70
C ALA A 18 13.06 -1.79 -5.88
N TYR A 19 12.82 -0.47 -5.81
CA TYR A 19 13.48 0.45 -6.70
C TYR A 19 14.96 0.16 -6.51
N ARG A 20 15.64 -0.23 -7.60
CA ARG A 20 17.00 -0.79 -7.58
C ARG A 20 17.86 0.00 -6.61
N SER A 21 18.06 -0.55 -5.42
CA SER A 21 19.05 -0.03 -4.49
C SER A 21 20.38 -0.53 -5.00
N GLU A 22 21.32 0.37 -5.24
CA GLU A 22 22.68 -0.02 -5.58
C GLU A 22 23.20 -0.96 -4.47
N PRO A 23 23.75 -2.14 -4.82
CA PRO A 23 24.19 -3.12 -3.83
C PRO A 23 25.30 -2.50 -2.97
N GLY A 24 24.94 -2.10 -1.74
CA GLY A 24 25.86 -1.47 -0.78
C GLY A 24 25.27 -0.37 0.09
N VAL A 25 24.11 0.21 -0.24
CA VAL A 25 23.42 1.19 0.62
C VAL A 25 22.04 0.64 0.98
N ALA A 26 21.97 -0.11 2.08
CA ALA A 26 20.69 -0.50 2.66
C ALA A 26 20.16 0.69 3.49
N GLY A 27 18.95 1.15 3.16
CA GLY A 27 18.23 2.12 3.98
C GLY A 27 17.89 1.58 5.37
N PRO A 28 17.42 2.43 6.29
CA PRO A 28 16.93 1.99 7.59
C PRO A 28 15.78 0.98 7.42
N VAL A 29 15.70 0.00 8.33
CA VAL A 29 14.59 -0.95 8.37
C VAL A 29 13.34 -0.21 8.84
N VAL A 30 12.28 -0.28 8.05
CA VAL A 30 11.01 0.41 8.28
C VAL A 30 9.87 -0.62 8.31
N HIS A 31 8.96 -0.48 9.26
CA HIS A 31 7.85 -1.41 9.47
C HIS A 31 6.48 -0.82 9.11
N ASP A 32 6.35 0.51 9.09
CA ASP A 32 5.11 1.18 8.74
C ASP A 32 5.34 2.56 8.11
N SER A 33 4.27 3.14 7.57
CA SER A 33 4.29 4.42 6.88
C SER A 33 4.71 5.59 7.78
N SER A 34 4.43 5.56 9.08
CA SER A 34 4.85 6.64 9.99
C SER A 34 6.36 6.59 10.19
N GLN A 35 6.91 5.40 10.44
CA GLN A 35 8.34 5.19 10.56
C GLN A 35 9.08 5.53 9.25
N LEU A 36 8.48 5.23 8.09
CA LEU A 36 9.01 5.63 6.78
C LEU A 36 9.18 7.14 6.70
N MET A 37 8.12 7.88 7.03
CA MET A 37 8.11 9.34 6.95
C MET A 37 9.10 9.97 7.92
N GLU A 38 9.29 9.38 9.10
CA GLU A 38 10.29 9.83 10.07
C GLU A 38 11.72 9.61 9.56
N ALA A 39 12.02 8.44 8.98
CA ALA A 39 13.32 8.18 8.38
C ALA A 39 13.66 9.15 7.23
N VAL A 40 12.66 9.54 6.43
CA VAL A 40 12.81 10.56 5.38
C VAL A 40 13.05 11.94 6.00
N ALA A 41 12.26 12.33 7.01
CA ALA A 41 12.40 13.62 7.70
C ALA A 41 13.78 13.78 8.37
N LEU A 42 14.34 12.71 8.90
CA LEU A 42 15.70 12.67 9.45
C LEU A 42 16.81 12.65 8.38
N GLY A 43 16.44 12.66 7.09
CA GLY A 43 17.39 12.66 5.97
C GLY A 43 18.10 11.32 5.76
N GLN A 44 17.56 10.22 6.29
CA GLN A 44 18.19 8.90 6.24
C GLN A 44 17.83 8.11 4.97
N ALA A 45 16.76 8.51 4.27
CA ALA A 45 16.25 7.82 3.09
C ALA A 45 15.47 8.75 2.16
N VAL A 46 15.23 8.26 0.94
CA VAL A 46 14.24 8.78 -0.01
C VAL A 46 13.29 7.63 -0.34
N ALA A 47 11.98 7.87 -0.32
CA ALA A 47 10.97 6.83 -0.51
C ALA A 47 9.94 7.20 -1.59
N LEU A 48 9.51 6.20 -2.35
CA LEU A 48 8.32 6.30 -3.20
C LEU A 48 7.09 6.00 -2.35
N VAL A 49 6.11 6.90 -2.36
CA VAL A 49 4.88 6.76 -1.59
C VAL A 49 3.64 6.98 -2.46
N PRO A 50 2.50 6.35 -2.15
CA PRO A 50 1.23 6.67 -2.80
C PRO A 50 0.86 8.14 -2.59
N GLU A 51 0.21 8.74 -3.59
CA GLU A 51 -0.27 10.12 -3.49
C GLU A 51 -1.26 10.30 -2.32
N SER A 52 -2.08 9.30 -2.03
CA SER A 52 -2.99 9.30 -0.88
C SER A 52 -2.25 9.44 0.44
N LEU A 53 -1.09 8.79 0.59
CA LEU A 53 -0.28 8.87 1.80
C LEU A 53 0.31 10.27 1.98
N ALA A 54 0.84 10.86 0.90
CA ALA A 54 1.36 12.23 0.92
C ALA A 54 0.29 13.26 1.30
N LYS A 55 -0.97 13.06 0.86
CA LYS A 55 -2.10 13.93 1.21
C LYS A 55 -2.57 13.73 2.65
N LEU A 56 -2.52 12.51 3.18
CA LEU A 56 -2.98 12.19 4.53
C LEU A 56 -1.99 12.67 5.59
N HIS A 57 -0.69 12.61 5.32
CA HIS A 57 0.36 12.97 6.26
C HIS A 57 1.24 14.11 5.73
N PRO A 58 0.69 15.34 5.56
CA PRO A 58 1.50 16.48 5.18
C PRO A 58 2.49 16.80 6.30
N ARG A 59 3.76 17.01 5.94
CA ARG A 59 4.81 17.44 6.86
C ARG A 59 5.61 18.58 6.27
N ASP A 60 5.97 19.55 7.10
CA ASP A 60 6.73 20.72 6.65
C ASP A 60 8.22 20.40 6.41
N ASP A 61 8.71 19.30 7.00
CA ASP A 61 10.09 18.82 6.89
C ASP A 61 10.31 17.81 5.75
N VAL A 62 9.25 17.48 4.97
CA VAL A 62 9.32 16.54 3.85
C VAL A 62 8.71 17.16 2.59
N VAL A 63 9.45 17.07 1.48
CA VAL A 63 8.98 17.54 0.17
C VAL A 63 8.53 16.35 -0.67
N HIS A 64 7.26 16.35 -1.09
CA HIS A 64 6.72 15.37 -2.02
C HIS A 64 6.88 15.84 -3.47
N ARG A 65 7.48 14.99 -4.32
CA ARG A 65 7.62 15.24 -5.76
C ARG A 65 6.89 14.15 -6.55
N PRO A 66 5.99 14.51 -7.48
CA PRO A 66 5.37 13.52 -8.38
C PRO A 66 6.42 12.79 -9.23
N VAL A 67 6.29 11.47 -9.33
CA VAL A 67 7.16 10.61 -10.16
C VAL A 67 6.28 9.91 -11.20
N PRO A 68 6.08 10.49 -12.39
CA PRO A 68 5.14 9.97 -13.39
C PRO A 68 5.57 8.63 -13.99
N ASP A 69 6.87 8.35 -14.01
CA ASP A 69 7.44 7.11 -14.54
C ASP A 69 7.44 5.97 -13.50
N ALA A 70 6.92 6.20 -12.30
CA ALA A 70 6.80 5.17 -11.27
C ALA A 70 5.73 4.15 -11.67
N SER A 71 5.96 2.88 -11.33
CA SER A 71 4.90 1.87 -11.43
C SER A 71 3.69 2.32 -10.59
N PRO A 72 2.46 2.20 -11.11
CA PRO A 72 1.26 2.55 -10.35
C PRO A 72 1.20 1.80 -9.03
N TYR A 73 0.74 2.49 -7.99
CA TYR A 73 0.44 1.86 -6.71
C TYR A 73 -0.91 1.15 -6.78
N GLU A 74 -0.94 -0.13 -6.45
CA GLU A 74 -2.13 -0.98 -6.59
C GLU A 74 -2.65 -1.40 -5.22
N THR A 75 -3.95 -1.23 -5.00
CA THR A 75 -4.63 -1.68 -3.78
C THR A 75 -5.66 -2.74 -4.15
N ALA A 76 -5.69 -3.84 -3.41
CA ALA A 76 -6.60 -4.94 -3.63
C ALA A 76 -7.46 -5.19 -2.39
N VAL A 77 -8.70 -5.62 -2.62
CA VAL A 77 -9.58 -6.17 -1.57
C VAL A 77 -9.55 -7.68 -1.71
N ALA A 78 -9.12 -8.38 -0.67
CA ALA A 78 -9.04 -9.84 -0.64
C ALA A 78 -10.00 -10.43 0.40
N TRP A 79 -10.58 -11.59 0.10
CA TRP A 79 -11.41 -12.37 1.01
C TRP A 79 -11.17 -13.86 0.76
N CYS A 80 -11.45 -14.71 1.76
CA CYS A 80 -11.31 -16.15 1.59
C CYS A 80 -12.31 -16.68 0.54
N GLU A 81 -11.83 -17.58 -0.31
CA GLU A 81 -12.66 -18.28 -1.26
C GLU A 81 -13.76 -19.07 -0.52
N GLY A 82 -15.00 -18.96 -1.01
CA GLY A 82 -16.16 -19.62 -0.40
C GLY A 82 -16.91 -18.81 0.65
N ILE A 83 -16.39 -17.66 1.12
CA ILE A 83 -17.18 -16.73 1.94
C ILE A 83 -18.26 -16.10 1.07
N ARG A 84 -19.53 -16.39 1.40
CA ARG A 84 -20.72 -15.85 0.71
C ARG A 84 -21.54 -14.93 1.60
N ASP A 85 -20.87 -14.14 2.44
CA ASP A 85 -21.55 -13.10 3.23
C ASP A 85 -21.89 -11.90 2.33
N GLY A 86 -23.15 -11.45 2.38
CA GLY A 86 -23.62 -10.26 1.68
C GLY A 86 -22.90 -8.97 2.11
N SER A 87 -22.26 -8.96 3.29
CA SER A 87 -21.41 -7.85 3.74
C SER A 87 -20.21 -7.60 2.80
N VAL A 88 -19.54 -8.66 2.34
CA VAL A 88 -18.42 -8.58 1.39
C VAL A 88 -18.90 -8.00 0.05
N GLY A 89 -20.05 -8.46 -0.45
CA GLY A 89 -20.64 -7.94 -1.68
C GLY A 89 -20.98 -6.44 -1.59
N ARG A 90 -21.49 -5.99 -0.43
CA ARG A 90 -21.75 -4.55 -0.19
C ARG A 90 -20.46 -3.75 -0.12
N LEU A 91 -19.42 -4.27 0.54
CA LEU A 91 -18.11 -3.60 0.60
C LEU A 91 -17.52 -3.45 -0.79
N VAL A 92 -17.46 -4.53 -1.58
CA VAL A 92 -16.93 -4.49 -2.95
C VAL A 92 -17.70 -3.47 -3.79
N ARG A 93 -19.04 -3.48 -3.73
CA ARG A 93 -19.85 -2.46 -4.42
C ARG A 93 -19.48 -1.05 -3.98
N ALA A 94 -19.42 -0.78 -2.68
CA ALA A 94 -19.13 0.55 -2.14
C ALA A 94 -17.72 1.06 -2.49
N VAL A 95 -16.75 0.17 -2.68
CA VAL A 95 -15.38 0.53 -3.10
C VAL A 95 -15.30 0.73 -4.62
N VAL A 96 -16.06 -0.03 -5.40
CA VAL A 96 -16.07 0.06 -6.87
C VAL A 96 -16.89 1.25 -7.39
N GLU A 97 -17.98 1.65 -6.70
CA GLU A 97 -18.84 2.76 -7.14
C GLU A 97 -18.12 4.12 -7.25
N PRO A 98 -17.23 4.53 -6.31
CA PRO A 98 -16.41 5.73 -6.43
C PRO A 98 -15.19 5.54 -7.32
N ALA A 99 -14.75 4.28 -7.52
CA ALA A 99 -13.57 3.95 -8.30
C ALA A 99 -13.89 4.10 -9.80
N GLY A 100 -13.84 5.33 -10.28
CA GLY A 100 -14.05 5.65 -11.69
C GLY A 100 -13.03 5.04 -12.67
N GLN A 101 -12.01 4.29 -12.23
CA GLN A 101 -10.96 3.77 -13.13
C GLN A 101 -10.41 2.41 -12.69
N ASP A 102 -10.49 1.45 -13.62
CA ASP A 102 -9.75 0.18 -13.73
C ASP A 102 -9.80 -0.79 -12.53
N VAL A 103 -10.98 -1.36 -12.27
CA VAL A 103 -11.13 -2.49 -11.36
C VAL A 103 -10.78 -3.78 -12.09
N ARG A 104 -9.63 -4.36 -11.75
CA ARG A 104 -9.21 -5.65 -12.28
C ARG A 104 -9.43 -6.78 -11.29
N ARG A 105 -9.89 -7.91 -11.81
CA ARG A 105 -9.96 -9.14 -11.04
C ARG A 105 -8.61 -9.85 -11.12
N ALA A 106 -7.97 -10.09 -9.98
CA ALA A 106 -6.83 -11.01 -9.91
C ALA A 106 -7.34 -12.42 -10.29
N THR A 107 -6.68 -13.05 -11.26
CA THR A 107 -6.96 -14.42 -11.72
C THR A 107 -6.11 -15.40 -10.95
#